data_AF-A0A059A411-F1
#
_entry.id   AF-A0A059A411-F1
#
_cell.length_a   1.000
_cell.length_b   1.000
_cell.length_c   1.000
_cell.angle_alpha   90.00
_cell.angle_beta   90.00
_cell.angle_gamma   90.00
#
_symmetry.space_group_name_H-M   'P 1'
#
loop_
_entity.id
_entity.type
_entity.pdbx_description
1 polymer ?
#
loop_
_entity_poly.entity_id
_entity_poly.type
_entity_poly.pdbx_seq_one_letter_code
_entity_poly.pdbx_strand_id
1 'polypeptide(L)'
;MAESTGEDASGSGRGNDDDYMGDLSRFLPSDEPAPPKRSSKKISNAKPLPVQSSNKKAKLLNWQERRKLEIEQKQREEDERTLANIEAPIPESNIGFKLLKQMGYRPGSALGKEGSGKAEPVGLEIRRSRAGIGREDPHKEKIKQDEIRSVKKIRKEESLMEEFGSRQKSQWRSRRIVVNFHKAKAALDQLENKEFPEPKKNEEEEEGEQDEEEEEEEEITEEDLLVVLMKLRDEYNYCLFCGCRYGSKEELLSSCPGTEEDDH
;
A
#
# COMPACT_ATOMS: atom_id res chain seq x y z
N MET A 1 -28.86 -31.95 -67.79
CA MET A 1 -28.55 -33.36 -68.12
C MET A 1 -27.37 -33.35 -69.08
N ALA A 2 -26.25 -33.91 -68.64
CA ALA A 2 -25.08 -34.25 -69.45
C ALA A 2 -24.14 -35.06 -68.53
N GLU A 3 -24.32 -36.38 -68.53
CA GLU A 3 -23.32 -37.34 -68.03
C GLU A 3 -22.28 -37.55 -69.17
N SER A 4 -21.18 -38.30 -69.08
CA SER A 4 -20.71 -39.26 -68.06
C SER A 4 -19.19 -39.49 -68.22
N THR A 5 -18.54 -40.10 -67.22
CA THR A 5 -17.32 -40.96 -67.29
C THR A 5 -16.00 -40.38 -67.87
N GLY A 6 -14.83 -40.74 -67.33
CA GLY A 6 -14.51 -41.59 -66.17
C GLY A 6 -13.01 -41.95 -66.11
N GLU A 7 -12.59 -42.62 -65.03
CA GLU A 7 -11.45 -43.57 -64.91
C GLU A 7 -10.02 -43.06 -65.28
N ASP A 8 -8.90 -43.52 -64.71
CA ASP A 8 -8.60 -44.18 -63.42
C ASP A 8 -7.07 -44.10 -63.19
N ALA A 9 -6.58 -43.92 -61.95
CA ALA A 9 -5.18 -44.22 -61.59
C ALA A 9 -4.91 -44.18 -60.06
N SER A 10 -4.41 -45.27 -59.49
CA SER A 10 -3.87 -45.32 -58.12
C SER A 10 -2.37 -44.99 -58.09
N GLY A 11 -1.93 -44.12 -57.18
CA GLY A 11 -0.51 -43.83 -56.95
C GLY A 11 -0.19 -43.60 -55.48
N SER A 12 0.47 -44.57 -54.84
CA SER A 12 0.95 -44.43 -53.45
C SER A 12 2.36 -43.87 -53.43
N GLY A 13 2.55 -42.67 -52.85
CA GLY A 13 3.83 -41.99 -52.78
C GLY A 13 4.06 -41.36 -51.41
N ARG A 14 4.97 -41.95 -50.61
CA ARG A 14 5.57 -41.25 -49.46
C ARG A 14 6.67 -40.32 -49.98
N GLY A 15 6.61 -39.05 -49.62
CA GLY A 15 7.68 -38.07 -49.87
C GLY A 15 7.55 -36.93 -48.86
N ASN A 16 8.67 -36.54 -48.25
CA ASN A 16 8.73 -35.53 -47.20
C ASN A 16 8.04 -34.21 -47.59
N ASP A 17 7.33 -33.62 -46.63
CA ASP A 17 7.23 -32.16 -46.50
C ASP A 17 8.60 -31.65 -46.00
N ASP A 18 9.59 -31.53 -46.89
CA ASP A 18 10.94 -31.07 -46.51
C ASP A 18 10.92 -29.58 -46.09
N ASP A 19 11.46 -29.28 -44.91
CA ASP A 19 11.46 -27.96 -44.26
C ASP A 19 12.13 -26.84 -45.08
N TYR A 20 11.35 -26.24 -45.99
CA TYR A 20 11.72 -25.04 -46.71
C TYR A 20 11.94 -23.89 -45.71
N MET A 21 13.20 -23.46 -45.58
CA MET A 21 13.77 -22.51 -44.59
C MET A 21 14.36 -23.10 -43.29
N GLY A 22 14.60 -24.42 -43.20
CA GLY A 22 15.23 -25.03 -42.01
C GLY A 22 16.77 -24.94 -41.91
N ASP A 23 17.50 -25.04 -43.02
CA ASP A 23 18.95 -25.33 -42.99
C ASP A 23 19.87 -24.10 -42.92
N LEU A 24 20.23 -23.70 -41.70
CA LEU A 24 21.27 -22.70 -41.43
C LEU A 24 22.71 -23.27 -41.35
N SER A 25 22.91 -24.59 -41.46
CA SER A 25 24.24 -25.19 -41.30
C SER A 25 25.25 -24.72 -42.37
N ARG A 26 24.75 -24.34 -43.55
CA ARG A 26 25.53 -23.77 -44.66
C ARG A 26 26.21 -22.43 -44.38
N PHE A 27 25.86 -21.74 -43.27
CA PHE A 27 26.40 -20.41 -42.93
C PHE A 27 27.30 -20.40 -41.67
N LEU A 28 27.58 -21.56 -41.08
CA LEU A 28 28.47 -21.72 -39.93
C LEU A 28 29.61 -22.69 -40.29
N PRO A 29 30.90 -22.30 -40.15
CA PRO A 29 32.01 -23.24 -40.30
C PRO A 29 31.96 -24.34 -39.24
N SER A 30 32.17 -25.60 -39.65
CA SER A 30 32.29 -26.73 -38.73
C SER A 30 33.72 -26.89 -38.19
N ASP A 31 33.88 -26.94 -36.87
CA ASP A 31 35.15 -27.23 -36.18
C ASP A 31 35.31 -28.74 -35.88
N GLU A 32 36.43 -29.34 -36.29
CA GLU A 32 36.92 -30.69 -35.97
C GLU A 32 38.46 -30.74 -36.17
N PRO A 33 39.25 -31.62 -35.51
CA PRO A 33 39.29 -31.95 -34.07
C PRO A 33 40.65 -31.60 -33.40
N ALA A 34 40.73 -31.80 -32.08
CA ALA A 34 41.90 -31.54 -31.20
C ALA A 34 42.86 -32.77 -31.06
N PRO A 35 43.94 -32.79 -30.22
CA PRO A 35 44.44 -31.81 -29.22
C PRO A 35 45.93 -31.41 -29.48
N PRO A 36 47.03 -31.63 -28.66
CA PRO A 36 47.26 -32.31 -27.37
C PRO A 36 47.88 -31.48 -26.20
N LYS A 37 47.25 -31.56 -25.02
CA LYS A 37 47.79 -31.50 -23.64
C LYS A 37 49.11 -30.76 -23.32
N ARG A 38 49.04 -29.76 -22.42
CA ARG A 38 50.01 -29.60 -21.29
C ARG A 38 49.27 -29.18 -20.00
N SER A 39 49.84 -29.52 -18.85
CA SER A 39 49.28 -29.31 -17.52
C SER A 39 50.08 -28.26 -16.72
N SER A 40 49.42 -27.49 -15.84
CA SER A 40 49.88 -27.24 -14.45
C SER A 40 49.02 -26.26 -13.63
N LYS A 41 49.00 -26.56 -12.32
CA LYS A 41 48.79 -25.69 -11.15
C LYS A 41 47.37 -25.15 -10.81
N LYS A 42 47.06 -25.33 -9.51
CA LYS A 42 45.87 -24.85 -8.80
C LYS A 42 46.04 -23.38 -8.42
N ILE A 43 44.96 -22.59 -8.49
CA ILE A 43 44.71 -21.42 -7.62
C ILE A 43 43.27 -21.54 -7.09
N SER A 44 42.97 -20.89 -5.97
CA SER A 44 41.87 -21.18 -5.03
C SER A 44 40.48 -20.65 -5.42
N ASN A 45 39.47 -21.21 -4.74
CA ASN A 45 38.08 -20.76 -4.70
C ASN A 45 37.91 -19.23 -4.59
N ALA A 46 37.00 -18.69 -5.38
CA ALA A 46 36.19 -17.53 -5.03
C ALA A 46 34.75 -17.78 -5.51
N LYS A 47 33.76 -17.68 -4.61
CA LYS A 47 32.33 -17.77 -4.98
C LYS A 47 31.83 -16.35 -5.29
N PRO A 48 31.49 -16.00 -6.55
CA PRO A 48 30.74 -14.79 -6.81
C PRO A 48 29.31 -14.95 -6.25
N LEU A 49 28.89 -14.04 -5.37
CA LEU A 49 27.51 -14.00 -4.91
C LEU A 49 26.58 -13.67 -6.09
N PRO A 50 25.42 -14.32 -6.23
CA PRO A 50 24.50 -14.06 -7.34
C PRO A 50 23.78 -12.73 -7.12
N VAL A 51 24.38 -11.64 -7.62
CA VAL A 51 23.71 -10.34 -7.75
C VAL A 51 22.40 -10.56 -8.52
N GLN A 52 21.26 -10.35 -7.86
CA GLN A 52 19.96 -10.60 -8.45
C GLN A 52 19.62 -9.50 -9.47
N SER A 53 20.11 -9.68 -10.70
CA SER A 53 19.81 -8.78 -11.81
C SER A 53 18.30 -8.73 -12.06
N SER A 54 17.70 -7.56 -11.79
CA SER A 54 16.30 -7.22 -12.03
C SER A 54 15.87 -7.44 -13.49
N ASN A 55 16.83 -7.45 -14.41
CA ASN A 55 16.67 -7.67 -15.85
C ASN A 55 16.03 -9.04 -16.20
N LYS A 56 15.92 -10.00 -15.26
CA LYS A 56 15.21 -11.26 -15.51
C LYS A 56 13.73 -11.05 -15.91
N LYS A 57 13.07 -9.99 -15.41
CA LYS A 57 11.67 -9.68 -15.80
C LYS A 57 11.53 -9.19 -17.25
N ALA A 58 12.58 -8.59 -17.84
CA ALA A 58 12.54 -8.03 -19.19
C ALA A 58 12.62 -9.08 -20.32
N LYS A 59 12.81 -10.37 -19.99
CA LYS A 59 12.97 -11.48 -20.96
C LYS A 59 11.67 -12.24 -21.28
N LEU A 60 10.53 -11.83 -20.72
CA LEU A 60 9.22 -12.46 -20.97
C LEU A 60 8.30 -11.66 -21.92
N LEU A 61 8.68 -10.43 -22.30
CA LEU A 61 7.94 -9.64 -23.27
C LEU A 61 8.26 -10.09 -24.70
N ASN A 62 7.23 -10.21 -25.54
CA ASN A 62 7.38 -10.52 -26.96
C ASN A 62 8.24 -9.43 -27.64
N TRP A 63 9.08 -9.81 -28.59
CA TRP A 63 9.91 -8.88 -29.37
C TRP A 63 9.10 -7.72 -29.97
N GLN A 64 7.86 -8.00 -30.41
CA GLN A 64 6.92 -6.99 -30.91
C GLN A 64 6.55 -5.95 -29.83
N GLU A 65 6.29 -6.39 -28.59
CA GLU A 65 5.94 -5.52 -27.46
C GLU A 65 7.15 -4.68 -27.04
N ARG A 66 8.34 -5.31 -26.94
CA ARG A 66 9.58 -4.58 -26.66
C ARG A 66 9.83 -3.48 -27.70
N ARG A 67 9.72 -3.81 -29.00
CA ARG A 67 9.92 -2.85 -30.09
C ARG A 67 8.89 -1.72 -30.04
N LYS A 68 7.64 -2.00 -29.65
CA LYS A 68 6.61 -0.98 -29.44
C LYS A 68 6.98 -0.03 -28.30
N LEU A 69 7.42 -0.56 -27.16
CA LEU A 69 7.87 0.25 -26.01
C LEU A 69 9.12 1.07 -26.34
N GLU A 70 10.10 0.51 -27.05
CA GLU A 70 11.31 1.21 -27.51
C GLU A 70 10.99 2.36 -28.48
N ILE A 71 9.91 2.25 -29.26
CA ILE A 71 9.39 3.36 -30.08
C ILE A 71 8.70 4.39 -29.18
N GLU A 72 7.78 3.97 -28.30
CA GLU A 72 7.01 4.87 -27.42
C GLU A 72 7.91 5.68 -26.48
N GLN A 73 9.02 5.09 -25.99
CA GLN A 73 10.05 5.79 -25.22
C GLN A 73 10.76 6.87 -26.04
N LYS A 74 11.22 6.55 -27.27
CA LYS A 74 11.84 7.55 -28.16
C LYS A 74 10.90 8.69 -28.50
N GLN A 75 9.63 8.39 -28.72
CA GLN A 75 8.60 9.42 -28.96
C GLN A 75 8.44 10.35 -27.75
N ARG A 76 8.49 9.81 -26.53
CA ARG A 76 8.47 10.62 -25.30
C ARG A 76 9.75 11.45 -25.13
N GLU A 77 10.93 10.88 -25.36
CA GLU A 77 12.19 11.62 -25.32
C GLU A 77 12.24 12.75 -26.37
N GLU A 78 11.68 12.54 -27.56
CA GLU A 78 11.51 13.59 -28.58
C GLU A 78 10.59 14.72 -28.08
N ASP A 79 9.48 14.39 -27.43
CA ASP A 79 8.53 15.37 -26.88
C ASP A 79 9.15 16.16 -25.72
N GLU A 80 9.79 15.49 -24.77
CA GLU A 80 10.50 16.11 -23.65
C GLU A 80 11.65 17.03 -24.15
N ARG A 81 12.43 16.59 -25.14
CA ARG A 81 13.48 17.41 -25.76
C ARG A 81 12.91 18.61 -26.52
N THR A 82 11.82 18.45 -27.26
CA THR A 82 11.23 19.57 -28.02
C THR A 82 10.62 20.60 -27.08
N LEU A 83 9.88 20.18 -26.04
CA LEU A 83 9.38 21.08 -24.99
C LEU A 83 10.52 21.82 -24.27
N ALA A 84 11.57 21.12 -23.84
CA ALA A 84 12.73 21.74 -23.20
C ALA A 84 13.46 22.75 -24.13
N ASN A 85 13.51 22.48 -25.44
CA ASN A 85 14.07 23.41 -26.44
C ASN A 85 13.16 24.63 -26.74
N ILE A 86 11.86 24.57 -26.40
CA ILE A 86 10.92 25.69 -26.51
C ILE A 86 10.97 26.56 -25.24
N GLU A 87 11.15 25.94 -24.08
CA GLU A 87 11.27 26.60 -22.77
C GLU A 87 12.66 27.25 -22.57
N ALA A 88 13.72 26.63 -23.08
CA ALA A 88 15.08 27.16 -22.95
C ALA A 88 15.28 28.46 -23.77
N PRO A 89 15.80 29.55 -23.17
CA PRO A 89 16.06 30.79 -23.89
C PRO A 89 17.21 30.64 -24.90
N ILE A 90 17.10 31.32 -26.04
CA ILE A 90 18.12 31.33 -27.09
C ILE A 90 19.45 31.86 -26.52
N PRO A 91 20.57 31.11 -26.59
CA PRO A 91 21.83 31.50 -25.95
C PRO A 91 22.48 32.72 -26.64
N GLU A 92 23.16 33.57 -25.87
CA GLU A 92 23.81 34.80 -26.38
C GLU A 92 24.86 34.55 -27.48
N SER A 93 25.38 33.32 -27.58
CA SER A 93 26.31 32.91 -28.64
C SER A 93 25.66 32.88 -30.04
N ASN A 94 24.34 32.70 -30.11
CA ASN A 94 23.58 32.58 -31.36
C ASN A 94 23.60 33.89 -32.18
N ILE A 95 23.82 33.77 -33.48
CA ILE A 95 23.84 34.88 -34.44
C ILE A 95 22.52 35.66 -34.43
N GLY A 96 21.38 34.96 -34.32
CA GLY A 96 20.05 35.59 -34.25
C GLY A 96 19.87 36.45 -33.00
N PHE A 97 20.35 35.99 -31.84
CA PHE A 97 20.31 36.77 -30.60
C PHE A 97 21.21 38.01 -30.68
N LYS A 98 22.40 37.88 -31.27
CA LYS A 98 23.31 39.02 -31.51
C LYS A 98 22.69 40.07 -32.42
N LEU A 99 22.03 39.65 -33.51
CA LEU A 99 21.30 40.54 -34.41
C LEU A 99 20.13 41.23 -33.71
N LEU A 100 19.32 40.50 -32.94
CA LEU A 100 18.24 41.06 -32.12
C LEU A 100 18.78 42.14 -31.16
N LYS A 101 19.88 41.85 -30.44
CA LYS A 101 20.54 42.76 -29.50
C LYS A 101 21.08 44.02 -30.20
N GLN A 102 21.57 43.90 -31.43
CA GLN A 102 21.94 45.06 -32.27
C GLN A 102 20.72 45.89 -32.73
N MET A 103 19.57 45.26 -32.97
CA MET A 103 18.30 45.92 -33.28
C MET A 103 17.57 46.50 -32.04
N GLY A 104 18.24 46.53 -30.88
CA GLY A 104 17.73 47.15 -29.65
C GLY A 104 16.95 46.22 -28.71
N TYR A 105 16.81 44.93 -29.02
CA TYR A 105 16.20 43.96 -28.11
C TYR A 105 17.01 43.82 -26.81
N ARG A 106 16.31 43.84 -25.67
CA ARG A 106 16.88 43.53 -24.35
C ARG A 106 16.34 42.17 -23.90
N PRO A 107 17.17 41.29 -23.30
CA PRO A 107 16.69 40.01 -22.79
C PRO A 107 15.57 40.23 -21.76
N GLY A 108 14.45 39.52 -21.92
CA GLY A 108 13.26 39.66 -21.08
C GLY A 108 12.35 40.85 -21.42
N SER A 109 12.68 41.68 -22.42
CA SER A 109 11.77 42.72 -22.92
C SER A 109 10.82 42.18 -23.99
N ALA A 110 9.56 42.59 -23.96
CA ALA A 110 8.62 42.31 -25.04
C ALA A 110 8.96 43.13 -26.30
N LEU A 111 8.78 42.54 -27.48
CA LEU A 111 8.96 43.22 -28.76
C LEU A 111 7.78 44.13 -29.09
N GLY A 112 8.04 45.24 -29.79
CA GLY A 112 7.02 46.21 -30.22
C GLY A 112 7.33 47.64 -29.80
N LYS A 113 6.63 48.62 -30.40
CA LYS A 113 6.90 50.07 -30.22
C LYS A 113 6.86 50.52 -28.75
N GLU A 114 5.99 49.90 -27.96
CA GLU A 114 5.78 50.17 -26.53
C GLU A 114 5.93 48.88 -25.70
N GLY A 115 6.62 47.86 -26.23
CA GLY A 115 6.70 46.54 -25.59
C GLY A 115 5.37 45.76 -25.61
N SER A 116 4.51 46.02 -26.60
CA SER A 116 3.14 45.49 -26.69
C SER A 116 3.02 44.01 -27.11
N GLY A 117 4.13 43.34 -27.40
CA GLY A 117 4.17 41.91 -27.74
C GLY A 117 4.16 41.00 -26.49
N LYS A 118 4.23 39.69 -26.70
CA LYS A 118 4.53 38.73 -25.63
C LYS A 118 6.04 38.66 -25.41
N ALA A 119 6.48 38.64 -24.16
CA ALA A 119 7.88 38.36 -23.79
C ALA A 119 8.18 36.86 -23.73
N GLU A 120 7.17 36.04 -23.40
CA GLU A 120 7.27 34.58 -23.28
C GLU A 120 6.85 33.87 -24.57
N PRO A 121 7.45 32.69 -24.89
CA PRO A 121 7.02 31.88 -26.02
C PRO A 121 5.59 31.34 -25.83
N VAL A 122 4.92 31.02 -26.93
CA VAL A 122 3.60 30.38 -26.87
C VAL A 122 3.78 28.91 -26.49
N GLY A 123 3.16 28.49 -25.38
CA GLY A 123 3.18 27.09 -24.95
C GLY A 123 2.54 26.16 -25.98
N LEU A 124 3.12 24.96 -26.14
CA LEU A 124 2.74 23.97 -27.14
C LEU A 124 2.37 22.64 -26.46
N GLU A 125 1.16 22.14 -26.67
CA GLU A 125 0.77 20.78 -26.26
C GLU A 125 1.03 19.80 -27.41
N ILE A 126 2.01 18.91 -27.25
CA ILE A 126 2.29 17.87 -28.24
C ILE A 126 1.29 16.71 -28.07
N ARG A 127 0.44 16.49 -29.07
CA ARG A 127 -0.54 15.40 -29.08
C ARG A 127 -0.19 14.35 -30.12
N ARG A 128 0.39 13.23 -29.69
CA ARG A 128 0.70 12.07 -30.56
C ARG A 128 -0.47 11.09 -30.78
N SER A 129 -1.63 11.31 -30.17
CA SER A 129 -2.79 10.45 -30.38
C SER A 129 -3.52 10.76 -31.70
N ARG A 130 -4.24 9.77 -32.23
CA ARG A 130 -5.13 9.91 -33.39
C ARG A 130 -6.59 10.16 -32.97
N ALA A 131 -6.81 10.66 -31.76
CA ALA A 131 -8.14 11.01 -31.26
C ALA A 131 -8.62 12.34 -31.86
N GLY A 132 -9.94 12.56 -31.86
CA GLY A 132 -10.50 13.86 -32.24
C GLY A 132 -10.07 14.97 -31.27
N ILE A 133 -9.90 16.18 -31.81
CA ILE A 133 -9.68 17.39 -31.00
C ILE A 133 -10.86 17.53 -30.01
N GLY A 134 -10.57 17.85 -28.76
CA GLY A 134 -11.56 17.90 -27.68
C GLY A 134 -11.77 16.59 -26.91
N ARG A 135 -11.37 15.42 -27.44
CA ARG A 135 -11.26 14.19 -26.63
C ARG A 135 -9.89 14.11 -25.96
N GLU A 136 -9.83 13.65 -24.71
CA GLU A 136 -8.57 13.38 -24.03
C GLU A 136 -7.80 12.22 -24.67
N ASP A 137 -6.48 12.18 -24.45
CA ASP A 137 -5.67 11.05 -24.91
C ASP A 137 -5.95 9.82 -24.02
N PRO A 138 -6.15 8.60 -24.57
CA PRO A 138 -6.56 7.43 -23.80
C PRO A 138 -5.50 6.94 -22.78
N HIS A 139 -4.30 7.52 -22.80
CA HIS A 139 -3.28 7.37 -21.76
C HIS A 139 -3.55 8.32 -20.56
N LYS A 140 -3.96 9.57 -20.81
CA LYS A 140 -4.38 10.55 -19.79
C LYS A 140 -5.68 10.09 -19.10
N GLU A 141 -6.66 9.60 -19.87
CA GLU A 141 -7.91 9.03 -19.33
C GLU A 141 -7.64 7.88 -18.34
N LYS A 142 -6.69 6.98 -18.66
CA LYS A 142 -6.31 5.83 -17.82
C LYS A 142 -5.62 6.22 -16.52
N ILE A 143 -4.62 7.12 -16.58
CA ILE A 143 -3.91 7.60 -15.39
C ILE A 143 -4.91 8.15 -14.37
N LYS A 144 -5.79 9.06 -14.80
CA LYS A 144 -6.86 9.62 -13.96
C LYS A 144 -7.77 8.54 -13.37
N GLN A 145 -8.12 7.51 -14.15
CA GLN A 145 -8.98 6.43 -13.67
C GLN A 145 -8.29 5.55 -12.61
N ASP A 146 -6.99 5.28 -12.76
CA ASP A 146 -6.21 4.51 -11.79
C ASP A 146 -5.88 5.32 -10.52
N GLU A 147 -5.66 6.62 -10.62
CA GLU A 147 -5.57 7.55 -9.48
C GLU A 147 -6.89 7.61 -8.69
N ILE A 148 -8.03 7.75 -9.36
CA ILE A 148 -9.35 7.69 -8.72
C ILE A 148 -9.58 6.31 -8.06
N ARG A 149 -9.03 5.23 -8.62
CA ARG A 149 -9.11 3.88 -8.02
C ARG A 149 -8.21 3.75 -6.79
N SER A 150 -6.99 4.28 -6.80
CA SER A 150 -6.06 4.19 -5.66
C SER A 150 -6.56 5.01 -4.47
N VAL A 151 -7.02 6.25 -4.70
CA VAL A 151 -7.63 7.11 -3.66
C VAL A 151 -8.86 6.44 -3.03
N LYS A 152 -9.73 5.82 -3.85
CA LYS A 152 -10.89 5.05 -3.35
C LYS A 152 -10.48 3.80 -2.55
N LYS A 153 -9.35 3.16 -2.87
CA LYS A 153 -8.83 2.04 -2.08
C LYS A 153 -8.33 2.53 -0.72
N ILE A 154 -7.49 3.56 -0.69
CA ILE A 154 -6.91 4.14 0.53
C ILE A 154 -8.03 4.55 1.50
N ARG A 155 -9.02 5.32 1.04
CA ARG A 155 -10.16 5.75 1.87
C ARG A 155 -11.00 4.60 2.42
N LYS A 156 -11.10 3.47 1.70
CA LYS A 156 -11.79 2.26 2.21
C LYS A 156 -10.95 1.51 3.25
N GLU A 157 -9.64 1.50 3.07
CA GLU A 157 -8.68 0.89 4.01
C GLU A 157 -8.67 1.66 5.34
N GLU A 158 -8.69 2.99 5.26
CA GLU A 158 -8.84 3.95 6.36
C GLU A 158 -10.15 3.73 7.14
N SER A 159 -11.32 3.74 6.48
CA SER A 159 -12.60 3.53 7.16
C SER A 159 -12.73 2.15 7.83
N LEU A 160 -12.16 1.10 7.23
CA LEU A 160 -12.12 -0.23 7.84
C LEU A 160 -11.24 -0.28 9.10
N MET A 161 -10.17 0.51 9.14
CA MET A 161 -9.28 0.62 10.30
C MET A 161 -9.94 1.42 11.44
N GLU A 162 -10.70 2.47 11.13
CA GLU A 162 -11.51 3.21 12.10
C GLU A 162 -12.61 2.34 12.74
N GLU A 163 -13.35 1.56 11.93
CA GLU A 163 -14.36 0.61 12.43
C GLU A 163 -13.74 -0.45 13.34
N PHE A 164 -12.62 -1.05 12.94
CA PHE A 164 -11.94 -2.08 13.72
C PHE A 164 -11.40 -1.53 15.05
N GLY A 165 -10.73 -0.38 15.02
CA GLY A 165 -10.21 0.26 16.22
C GLY A 165 -11.31 0.69 17.20
N SER A 166 -12.47 1.11 16.69
CA SER A 166 -13.63 1.45 17.51
C SER A 166 -14.24 0.22 18.19
N ARG A 167 -14.44 -0.88 17.44
CA ARG A 167 -14.96 -2.15 17.98
C ARG A 167 -14.08 -2.71 19.09
N GLN A 168 -12.75 -2.75 18.89
CA GLN A 168 -11.84 -3.20 19.94
C GLN A 168 -11.93 -2.32 21.19
N LYS A 169 -11.86 -0.99 21.05
CA LYS A 169 -11.96 -0.05 22.19
C LYS A 169 -13.25 -0.26 23.01
N SER A 170 -14.37 -0.53 22.35
CA SER A 170 -15.64 -0.83 23.02
C SER A 170 -15.57 -2.12 23.86
N GLN A 171 -14.96 -3.18 23.32
CA GLN A 171 -14.78 -4.46 24.03
C GLN A 171 -13.78 -4.37 25.20
N TRP A 172 -12.76 -3.51 25.10
CA TRP A 172 -11.87 -3.22 26.23
C TRP A 172 -12.60 -2.43 27.33
N ARG A 173 -13.50 -1.50 26.97
CA ARG A 173 -14.33 -0.76 27.93
C ARG A 173 -15.29 -1.67 28.70
N SER A 174 -16.14 -2.45 28.01
CA SER A 174 -17.10 -3.35 28.69
C SER A 174 -16.40 -4.33 29.62
N ARG A 175 -15.27 -4.92 29.20
CA ARG A 175 -14.45 -5.77 30.08
C ARG A 175 -13.89 -5.04 31.31
N ARG A 176 -13.50 -3.77 31.19
CA ARG A 176 -13.00 -2.96 32.31
C ARG A 176 -14.11 -2.66 33.32
N ILE A 177 -15.33 -2.37 32.84
CA ILE A 177 -16.53 -2.16 33.65
C ILE A 177 -16.87 -3.42 34.46
N VAL A 178 -17.00 -4.57 33.79
CA VAL A 178 -17.25 -5.88 34.42
C VAL A 178 -16.19 -6.19 35.49
N VAL A 179 -14.91 -6.02 35.18
CA VAL A 179 -13.81 -6.27 36.12
C VAL A 179 -13.85 -5.32 37.32
N ASN A 180 -14.23 -4.06 37.14
CA ASN A 180 -14.36 -3.11 38.23
C ASN A 180 -15.61 -3.33 39.09
N PHE A 181 -16.73 -3.76 38.49
CA PHE A 181 -17.94 -4.11 39.22
C PHE A 181 -17.67 -5.26 40.19
N HIS A 182 -17.00 -6.32 39.75
CA HIS A 182 -16.62 -7.44 40.60
C HIS A 182 -15.68 -7.03 41.76
N LYS A 183 -14.71 -6.14 41.50
CA LYS A 183 -13.88 -5.56 42.59
C LYS A 183 -14.70 -4.71 43.56
N ALA A 184 -15.64 -3.91 43.04
CA ALA A 184 -16.49 -3.03 43.84
C ALA A 184 -17.43 -3.86 44.74
N LYS A 185 -18.07 -4.89 44.18
CA LYS A 185 -18.92 -5.84 44.91
C LYS A 185 -18.10 -6.56 46.00
N ALA A 186 -16.96 -7.16 45.65
CA ALA A 186 -16.10 -7.82 46.65
C ALA A 186 -15.56 -6.88 47.75
N ALA A 187 -15.32 -5.59 47.44
CA ALA A 187 -14.97 -4.60 48.45
C ALA A 187 -16.15 -4.19 49.34
N LEU A 188 -17.35 -4.09 48.75
CA LEU A 188 -18.61 -3.85 49.47
C LEU A 188 -18.88 -5.02 50.43
N ASP A 189 -18.82 -6.26 49.94
CA ASP A 189 -19.01 -7.48 50.72
C ASP A 189 -18.05 -7.54 51.93
N GLN A 190 -16.78 -7.15 51.76
CA GLN A 190 -15.78 -7.11 52.85
C GLN A 190 -16.02 -5.99 53.89
N LEU A 191 -16.80 -4.97 53.53
CA LEU A 191 -17.14 -3.84 54.39
C LEU A 191 -18.51 -4.01 55.07
N GLU A 192 -19.45 -4.67 54.40
CA GLU A 192 -20.76 -5.11 54.91
C GLU A 192 -20.62 -6.29 55.89
N ASN A 193 -19.82 -7.32 55.57
CA ASN A 193 -19.60 -8.49 56.43
C ASN A 193 -18.63 -8.18 57.59
N LYS A 194 -19.02 -7.23 58.45
CA LYS A 194 -18.27 -6.82 59.65
C LYS A 194 -18.51 -7.71 60.88
N GLU A 195 -19.27 -8.79 60.73
CA GLU A 195 -19.34 -9.89 61.69
C GLU A 195 -18.61 -11.13 61.13
N PHE A 196 -17.87 -11.85 61.99
CA PHE A 196 -16.83 -12.81 61.60
C PHE A 196 -17.36 -14.05 60.86
N PRO A 197 -16.55 -14.59 59.92
CA PRO A 197 -15.82 -15.82 60.27
C PRO A 197 -14.29 -15.73 60.08
N GLU A 198 -13.56 -16.63 60.74
CA GLU A 198 -12.08 -16.69 60.69
C GLU A 198 -11.55 -17.27 59.37
N PRO A 199 -10.40 -16.78 58.85
CA PRO A 199 -9.80 -17.29 57.61
C PRO A 199 -9.14 -18.65 57.83
N LYS A 200 -9.83 -19.73 57.48
CA LYS A 200 -9.22 -21.05 57.35
C LYS A 200 -8.32 -21.11 56.11
N LYS A 201 -7.02 -20.89 56.32
CA LYS A 201 -5.98 -21.41 55.42
C LYS A 201 -6.01 -22.94 55.46
N ASN A 202 -6.63 -23.55 54.46
CA ASN A 202 -6.21 -24.86 53.98
C ASN A 202 -5.48 -24.64 52.65
N GLU A 203 -4.35 -25.30 52.49
CA GLU A 203 -3.62 -25.42 51.23
C GLU A 203 -4.00 -26.79 50.60
N GLU A 204 -3.56 -27.04 49.36
CA GLU A 204 -3.83 -28.23 48.53
C GLU A 204 -5.15 -28.24 47.73
N GLU A 205 -5.14 -29.04 46.65
CA GLU A 205 -5.98 -28.95 45.46
C GLU A 205 -7.05 -30.06 45.45
N GLU A 206 -8.26 -29.81 44.93
CA GLU A 206 -8.92 -30.74 44.00
C GLU A 206 -10.06 -30.07 43.21
N GLU A 207 -10.58 -30.77 42.20
CA GLU A 207 -11.48 -30.24 41.17
C GLU A 207 -12.92 -30.03 41.66
N GLY A 208 -13.60 -29.04 41.08
CA GLY A 208 -15.02 -28.81 41.26
C GLY A 208 -15.59 -28.12 40.02
N GLU A 209 -16.34 -28.87 39.20
CA GLU A 209 -17.29 -28.29 38.26
C GLU A 209 -18.34 -27.53 39.09
N GLN A 210 -18.46 -26.22 38.90
CA GLN A 210 -19.54 -25.44 39.53
C GLN A 210 -20.75 -25.45 38.59
N ASP A 211 -21.89 -25.83 39.16
CA ASP A 211 -23.16 -26.06 38.46
C ASP A 211 -23.62 -24.87 37.62
N GLU A 212 -24.43 -25.20 36.60
CA GLU A 212 -25.18 -24.25 35.77
C GLU A 212 -26.34 -23.59 36.57
N GLU A 213 -26.02 -22.75 37.55
CA GLU A 213 -27.01 -21.77 38.03
C GLU A 213 -27.14 -20.64 37.00
N GLU A 214 -28.15 -20.76 36.13
CA GLU A 214 -28.69 -19.67 35.32
C GLU A 214 -29.37 -18.59 36.23
N GLU A 215 -28.59 -17.94 37.10
CA GLU A 215 -28.91 -16.54 37.44
C GLU A 215 -28.83 -15.76 36.12
N GLU A 216 -29.85 -14.95 35.82
CA GLU A 216 -29.87 -14.14 34.60
C GLU A 216 -28.65 -13.20 34.60
N GLU A 217 -27.69 -13.41 33.69
CA GLU A 217 -26.55 -12.51 33.49
C GLU A 217 -27.06 -11.15 32.97
N GLU A 218 -27.59 -10.32 33.87
CA GLU A 218 -27.85 -8.90 33.62
C GLU A 218 -26.54 -8.27 33.10
N GLU A 219 -26.59 -7.67 31.91
CA GLU A 219 -25.41 -7.25 31.13
C GLU A 219 -24.69 -6.08 31.82
N ILE A 220 -23.87 -6.41 32.84
CA ILE A 220 -23.29 -5.50 33.86
C ILE A 220 -22.91 -4.15 33.27
N THR A 221 -23.74 -3.15 33.57
CA THR A 221 -23.69 -1.84 32.92
C THR A 221 -22.71 -0.89 33.60
N GLU A 222 -22.47 0.25 32.95
CA GLU A 222 -21.79 1.40 33.56
C GLU A 222 -22.60 1.92 34.78
N GLU A 223 -23.93 1.79 34.78
CA GLU A 223 -24.82 2.24 35.85
C GLU A 223 -24.71 1.37 37.11
N ASP A 224 -24.60 0.04 36.95
CA ASP A 224 -24.46 -0.91 38.08
C ASP A 224 -23.14 -0.72 38.83
N LEU A 225 -22.05 -0.49 38.08
CA LEU A 225 -20.76 -0.11 38.63
C LEU A 225 -20.86 1.21 39.42
N LEU A 226 -21.53 2.23 38.87
CA LEU A 226 -21.73 3.50 39.56
C LEU A 226 -22.56 3.35 40.84
N VAL A 227 -23.61 2.51 40.85
CA VAL A 227 -24.41 2.23 42.05
C VAL A 227 -23.55 1.63 43.18
N VAL A 228 -22.72 0.63 42.89
CA VAL A 228 -21.84 0.03 43.92
C VAL A 228 -20.75 1.01 44.37
N LEU A 229 -20.16 1.77 43.45
CA LEU A 229 -19.18 2.82 43.78
C LEU A 229 -19.78 3.93 44.65
N MET A 230 -21.04 4.32 44.42
CA MET A 230 -21.72 5.31 45.26
C MET A 230 -21.96 4.77 46.68
N LYS A 231 -22.45 3.53 46.86
CA LYS A 231 -22.59 2.90 48.19
C LYS A 231 -21.27 2.90 48.98
N LEU A 232 -20.19 2.47 48.35
CA LEU A 232 -18.84 2.46 48.95
C LEU A 232 -18.40 3.84 49.44
N ARG A 233 -18.72 4.91 48.68
CA ARG A 233 -18.31 6.28 48.99
C ARG A 233 -19.23 6.97 49.99
N ASP A 234 -20.53 6.68 49.95
CA ASP A 234 -21.55 7.33 50.78
C ASP A 234 -21.72 6.71 52.16
N GLU A 235 -21.65 5.39 52.26
CA GLU A 235 -21.86 4.66 53.52
C GLU A 235 -20.53 4.33 54.21
N TYR A 236 -19.51 3.94 53.43
CA TYR A 236 -18.23 3.51 53.96
C TYR A 236 -17.12 4.57 53.89
N ASN A 237 -17.30 5.69 53.19
CA ASN A 237 -16.23 6.64 52.85
C ASN A 237 -15.00 5.94 52.21
N TYR A 238 -15.23 4.94 51.35
CA TYR A 238 -14.18 4.17 50.68
C TYR A 238 -14.13 4.49 49.18
N CYS A 239 -12.93 4.67 48.63
CA CYS A 239 -12.74 4.75 47.18
C CYS A 239 -11.99 3.53 46.67
N LEU A 240 -12.61 2.79 45.74
CA LEU A 240 -12.03 1.62 45.09
C LEU A 240 -10.71 1.95 44.36
N PHE A 241 -10.65 3.07 43.64
CA PHE A 241 -9.51 3.43 42.79
C PHE A 241 -8.32 4.00 43.58
N CYS A 242 -8.55 4.78 44.64
CA CYS A 242 -7.51 5.12 45.63
C CYS A 242 -7.12 3.93 46.53
N GLY A 243 -7.95 2.88 46.61
CA GLY A 243 -7.76 1.73 47.48
C GLY A 243 -7.88 2.02 48.99
N CYS A 244 -8.39 3.19 49.39
CA CYS A 244 -8.36 3.68 50.76
C CYS A 244 -9.70 4.14 51.31
N ARG A 245 -9.81 4.14 52.65
CA ARG A 245 -10.96 4.64 53.42
C ARG A 245 -10.61 5.97 54.08
N TYR A 246 -11.50 6.96 53.94
CA TYR A 246 -11.39 8.29 54.54
C TYR A 246 -12.14 8.36 55.88
N GLY A 247 -11.74 9.29 56.75
CA GLY A 247 -12.38 9.51 58.05
C GLY A 247 -13.73 10.22 57.97
N SER A 248 -13.98 10.98 56.90
CA SER A 248 -15.27 11.63 56.65
C SER A 248 -15.58 11.77 55.14
N LYS A 249 -16.86 12.01 54.82
CA LYS A 249 -17.30 12.28 53.45
C LYS A 249 -16.74 13.58 52.88
N GLU A 250 -16.52 14.59 53.73
CA GLU A 250 -15.87 15.85 53.37
C GLU A 250 -14.40 15.65 52.99
N GLU A 251 -13.68 14.85 53.79
CA GLU A 251 -12.29 14.48 53.49
C GLU A 251 -12.18 13.72 52.16
N LEU A 252 -13.05 12.73 51.94
CA LEU A 252 -13.16 11.98 50.68
C LEU A 252 -13.36 12.92 49.48
N LEU A 253 -14.32 13.84 49.55
CA LEU A 253 -14.60 14.79 48.47
C LEU A 253 -13.47 15.82 48.24
N SER A 254 -12.62 16.07 49.25
CA SER A 254 -11.47 16.98 49.15
C SER A 254 -10.18 16.32 48.67
N SER A 255 -10.05 15.00 48.81
CA SER A 255 -8.78 14.26 48.64
C SER A 255 -8.84 13.15 47.59
N CYS A 256 -10.03 12.74 47.14
CA CYS A 256 -10.21 11.78 46.04
C CYS A 256 -10.45 12.56 44.73
N PRO A 257 -9.67 12.32 43.65
CA PRO A 257 -9.69 13.19 42.46
C PRO A 257 -10.98 13.10 41.66
N GLY A 258 -11.71 11.98 41.73
CA GLY A 258 -13.00 11.81 41.06
C GLY A 258 -13.70 10.52 41.45
N THR A 259 -14.62 10.05 40.62
CA THR A 259 -15.47 8.87 40.89
C THR A 259 -15.18 7.69 39.97
N GLU A 260 -14.58 7.92 38.80
CA GLU A 260 -14.31 6.90 37.79
C GLU A 260 -12.84 6.46 37.80
N GLU A 261 -12.50 5.35 37.13
CA GLU A 261 -11.10 4.88 37.08
C GLU A 261 -10.18 5.86 36.34
N ASP A 262 -10.68 6.56 35.32
CA ASP A 262 -9.89 7.49 34.50
C ASP A 262 -9.62 8.86 35.20
N ASP A 263 -10.17 9.06 36.41
CA ASP A 263 -9.86 10.22 37.28
C ASP A 263 -8.60 10.04 38.14
N HIS A 264 -7.99 8.84 38.17
CA HIS A 264 -7.03 8.39 39.21
C HIS A 264 -5.63 8.03 38.68
#